data_AF-A0A0H5C174-F1
#
_entry.id   AF-A0A0H5C174-F1
#
_cell.length_a   1.000
_cell.length_b   1.000
_cell.length_c   1.000
_cell.angle_alpha   90.00
_cell.angle_beta   90.00
_cell.angle_gamma   90.00
#
_symmetry.space_group_name_H-M   'P 1'
#
loop_
_entity.id
_entity.type
_entity.pdbx_description
1 polymer ?
#
loop_
_entity_poly.entity_id
_entity_poly.type
_entity_poly.pdbx_seq_one_letter_code
_entity_poly.pdbx_strand_id
1 'polypeptide(L)'
;MRLKEEAIIERAVFNVWLNDGDDSSGELLFGAIDTAKFVPPLLSMKFVTEDGANKPLRRFDVVLSGISVRRCINTDPEELFNMAEDYEGRLITALPDTGSRMTYLPQPLYEAILSLFDESIQLSENRYAVECPTNGTISFKFGTSSVNVPLSHFITDKNWALPRLSMHPQYDPRRKYCMFGFMPRAGDKVVLGHAFFRSVYTVFDLDMMQLLVAPAVYTANSNIELITLANNFVSVPDGVLEDGNLASPEMLDPSVDFIPDTSSSFYKLPYANGGTPSQHLTGGALGQIAQLLLVVLWLSR
;
A
#
# COMPACT_ATOMS: atom_id res chain seq x y z
N MET A 1 1.12 -16.25 13.66
CA MET A 1 -0.13 -15.43 13.69
C MET A 1 -1.13 -16.19 14.52
N ARG A 2 -1.54 -15.63 15.66
CA ARG A 2 -2.31 -16.35 16.68
C ARG A 2 -3.61 -16.98 16.18
N LEU A 3 -4.31 -16.33 15.26
CA LEU A 3 -5.53 -16.89 14.65
C LEU A 3 -5.28 -18.22 13.91
N LYS A 4 -4.10 -18.41 13.30
CA LYS A 4 -3.71 -19.68 12.68
C LYS A 4 -3.29 -20.71 13.73
N GLU A 5 -2.53 -20.29 14.74
CA GLU A 5 -2.06 -21.16 15.85
C GLU A 5 -3.22 -21.73 16.66
N GLU A 6 -4.29 -20.95 16.85
CA GLU A 6 -5.54 -21.36 17.49
C GLU A 6 -6.53 -22.05 16.53
N ALA A 7 -6.10 -22.37 15.30
CA ALA A 7 -6.90 -23.04 14.26
C ALA A 7 -8.23 -22.34 13.91
N ILE A 8 -8.30 -21.02 14.07
CA ILE A 8 -9.45 -20.19 13.66
C ILE A 8 -9.41 -19.96 12.14
N ILE A 9 -8.21 -19.84 11.57
CA ILE A 9 -7.96 -19.77 10.12
C ILE A 9 -6.92 -20.83 9.74
N GLU A 10 -7.04 -21.39 8.53
CA GLU A 10 -6.08 -22.42 8.07
C GLU A 10 -4.73 -21.84 7.64
N ARG A 11 -4.74 -20.61 7.11
CA ARG A 11 -3.54 -19.92 6.61
C ARG A 11 -3.41 -18.54 7.23
N ALA A 12 -2.17 -18.13 7.50
CA ALA A 12 -1.85 -16.83 8.08
C ALA A 12 -1.93 -15.74 7.01
N VAL A 13 -3.15 -15.45 6.58
CA VAL A 13 -3.45 -14.50 5.51
C VAL A 13 -4.43 -13.47 6.04
N PHE A 14 -4.30 -12.23 5.59
CA PHE A 14 -5.34 -11.23 5.79
C PHE A 14 -5.44 -10.30 4.58
N ASN A 15 -6.65 -9.82 4.31
CA ASN A 15 -6.92 -8.84 3.27
C ASN A 15 -7.22 -7.46 3.86
N VAL A 16 -6.81 -6.40 3.17
CA VAL A 16 -7.30 -5.04 3.41
C VAL A 16 -7.91 -4.47 2.12
N TRP A 17 -9.14 -3.95 2.25
CA TRP A 17 -9.82 -3.14 1.25
C TRP A 17 -10.38 -1.88 1.90
N LEU A 18 -9.87 -0.71 1.53
CA LEU A 18 -10.25 0.56 2.19
C LEU A 18 -11.49 1.23 1.60
N ASN A 19 -12.05 0.68 0.52
CA ASN A 19 -13.14 1.28 -0.26
C ASN A 19 -12.76 2.64 -0.90
N ASP A 20 -13.72 3.31 -1.53
CA ASP A 20 -13.55 4.64 -2.10
C ASP A 20 -13.33 5.70 -1.01
N GLY A 21 -12.72 6.82 -1.39
CA GLY A 21 -12.25 7.83 -0.47
C GLY A 21 -13.30 8.61 0.29
N ASP A 22 -14.55 8.58 -0.18
CA ASP A 22 -15.72 9.22 0.45
C ASP A 22 -16.52 8.27 1.34
N ASP A 23 -16.23 6.97 1.31
CA ASP A 23 -16.96 5.99 2.10
C ASP A 23 -16.44 5.90 3.54
N SER A 24 -17.38 5.66 4.46
CA SER A 24 -17.09 5.59 5.89
C SER A 24 -16.69 4.20 6.39
N SER A 25 -16.56 3.21 5.51
CA SER A 25 -16.29 1.81 5.86
C SER A 25 -15.42 1.11 4.82
N GLY A 26 -14.48 0.30 5.31
CA GLY A 26 -13.71 -0.66 4.52
C GLY A 26 -13.86 -2.07 5.11
N GLU A 27 -13.04 -2.99 4.64
CA GLU A 27 -13.08 -4.41 5.01
C GLU A 27 -11.67 -4.91 5.38
N LEU A 28 -11.63 -5.77 6.41
CA LEU A 28 -10.46 -6.52 6.86
C LEU A 28 -10.90 -7.97 7.07
N LEU A 29 -10.41 -8.88 6.24
CA LEU A 29 -10.69 -10.31 6.36
C LEU A 29 -9.45 -11.06 6.81
N PHE A 30 -9.62 -12.06 7.67
CA PHE A 30 -8.55 -12.98 8.07
C PHE A 30 -8.84 -14.37 7.49
N GLY A 31 -7.83 -14.97 6.86
CA GLY A 31 -7.95 -16.30 6.23
C GLY A 31 -8.92 -16.36 5.06
N ALA A 32 -9.32 -15.23 4.47
CA ALA A 32 -10.32 -15.15 3.41
C ALA A 32 -10.04 -13.97 2.45
N ILE A 33 -10.63 -14.05 1.26
CA ILE A 33 -10.75 -12.94 0.30
C ILE A 33 -12.22 -12.71 -0.04
N ASP A 34 -12.55 -11.56 -0.61
CA ASP A 34 -13.85 -11.24 -1.21
C ASP A 34 -13.66 -11.00 -2.70
N THR A 35 -14.09 -11.97 -3.51
CA THR A 35 -13.88 -11.94 -4.96
C THR A 35 -14.78 -10.93 -5.68
N ALA A 36 -15.73 -10.28 -4.99
CA ALA A 36 -16.50 -9.17 -5.53
C ALA A 36 -15.79 -7.82 -5.43
N LYS A 37 -14.69 -7.71 -4.65
CA LYS A 37 -14.03 -6.43 -4.31
C LYS A 37 -12.82 -6.08 -5.17
N PHE A 38 -12.48 -6.91 -6.16
CA PHE A 38 -11.32 -6.67 -7.00
C PHE A 38 -11.50 -7.21 -8.42
N VAL A 39 -10.69 -6.68 -9.33
CA VAL A 39 -10.59 -7.18 -10.70
C VAL A 39 -9.42 -8.19 -10.76
N PRO A 40 -9.66 -9.49 -10.97
CA PRO A 40 -8.59 -10.47 -11.12
C PRO A 40 -7.70 -10.17 -12.35
N PRO A 41 -6.46 -10.69 -12.41
CA PRO A 41 -5.79 -11.53 -11.42
C PRO A 41 -5.24 -10.75 -10.21
N LEU A 42 -5.00 -11.46 -9.10
CA LEU A 42 -4.15 -10.98 -8.01
C LEU A 42 -2.68 -11.13 -8.43
N LEU A 43 -1.97 -10.01 -8.47
CA LEU A 43 -0.53 -9.93 -8.74
C LEU A 43 0.24 -10.19 -7.44
N SER A 44 1.11 -11.21 -7.43
CA SER A 44 1.94 -11.51 -6.27
C SER A 44 3.24 -10.71 -6.30
N MET A 45 3.73 -10.31 -5.13
CA MET A 45 5.02 -9.67 -4.90
C MET A 45 5.62 -10.23 -3.62
N LYS A 46 6.90 -10.63 -3.67
CA LYS A 46 7.56 -11.20 -2.51
C LYS A 46 8.01 -10.13 -1.53
N PHE A 47 7.83 -10.42 -0.24
CA PHE A 47 8.41 -9.59 0.79
C PHE A 47 9.93 -9.69 0.76
N VAL A 48 10.60 -8.58 1.05
CA VAL A 48 12.05 -8.51 1.18
C VAL A 48 12.46 -8.06 2.57
N THR A 49 13.63 -8.50 3.00
CA THR A 49 14.26 -8.01 4.23
C THR A 49 15.43 -7.09 3.88
N GLU A 50 15.42 -5.86 4.42
CA GLU A 50 16.57 -4.94 4.34
C GLU A 50 17.81 -5.47 5.10
N ASP A 51 17.65 -6.55 5.86
CA ASP A 51 18.56 -7.05 6.87
C ASP A 51 19.30 -8.35 6.46
N GLY A 52 19.07 -8.84 5.23
CA GLY A 52 19.60 -10.13 4.73
C GLY A 52 18.67 -11.31 5.03
N ALA A 53 18.89 -12.42 4.33
CA ALA A 53 17.98 -13.57 4.23
C ALA A 53 17.63 -14.26 5.56
N ASN A 54 18.51 -14.17 6.57
CA ASN A 54 18.34 -14.89 7.84
C ASN A 54 17.80 -14.01 8.98
N LYS A 55 17.22 -12.85 8.66
CA LYS A 55 16.64 -11.96 9.68
C LYS A 55 15.12 -11.94 9.56
N PRO A 56 14.43 -11.83 10.71
CA PRO A 56 12.98 -11.92 10.71
C PRO A 56 12.33 -10.83 9.88
N LEU A 57 11.22 -11.17 9.24
CA LEU A 57 10.34 -10.19 8.61
C LEU A 57 9.83 -9.20 9.66
N ARG A 58 10.28 -7.95 9.57
CA ARG A 58 9.86 -6.85 10.46
C ARG A 58 8.82 -5.93 9.82
N ARG A 59 8.76 -5.91 8.49
CA ARG A 59 7.98 -4.99 7.66
C ARG A 59 7.59 -5.70 6.37
N PHE A 60 6.46 -5.33 5.78
CA PHE A 60 5.93 -5.92 4.54
C PHE A 60 6.50 -5.26 3.28
N ASP A 61 7.82 -5.06 3.26
CA ASP A 61 8.49 -4.39 2.17
C ASP A 61 8.48 -5.23 0.90
N VAL A 62 8.23 -4.61 -0.25
CA VAL A 62 8.28 -5.25 -1.57
C VAL A 62 9.22 -4.47 -2.48
N VAL A 63 9.86 -5.16 -3.43
CA VAL A 63 10.76 -4.52 -4.41
C VAL A 63 9.93 -3.69 -5.39
N LEU A 64 10.28 -2.41 -5.51
CA LEU A 64 9.68 -1.48 -6.45
C LEU A 64 10.64 -1.29 -7.62
N SER A 65 10.30 -1.87 -8.77
CA SER A 65 11.16 -1.86 -9.96
C SER A 65 10.99 -0.61 -10.82
N GLY A 66 10.00 0.24 -10.54
CA GLY A 66 9.80 1.45 -11.30
C GLY A 66 8.59 2.26 -10.86
N ILE A 67 8.61 3.54 -11.24
CA ILE A 67 7.43 4.40 -11.23
C ILE A 67 7.36 5.16 -12.54
N SER A 68 6.17 5.20 -13.13
CA SER A 68 5.86 6.14 -14.20
C SER A 68 4.60 6.93 -13.89
N VAL A 69 4.53 8.16 -14.41
CA VAL A 69 3.40 9.07 -14.20
C VAL A 69 2.92 9.58 -15.54
N ARG A 70 1.62 9.44 -15.77
CA ARG A 70 0.91 10.01 -16.91
C ARG A 70 -0.07 11.04 -16.38
N ARG A 71 0.13 12.32 -16.68
CA ARG A 71 -0.73 13.39 -16.15
C ARG A 71 -2.12 13.41 -16.78
N CYS A 72 -2.23 13.05 -18.06
CA CYS A 72 -3.48 13.01 -18.81
C CYS A 72 -3.53 11.78 -19.72
N ILE A 73 -4.74 11.29 -20.05
CA ILE A 73 -4.92 10.05 -20.84
C ILE A 73 -4.22 10.06 -22.22
N ASN A 74 -4.04 11.24 -22.82
CA ASN A 74 -3.46 11.42 -24.16
C ASN A 74 -1.98 11.88 -24.13
N THR A 75 -1.31 11.84 -22.99
CA THR A 75 0.14 12.08 -22.91
C THR A 75 0.88 10.78 -22.70
N ASP A 76 2.12 10.72 -23.19
CA ASP A 76 3.01 9.62 -22.87
C ASP A 76 3.30 9.59 -21.35
N PRO A 77 3.44 8.39 -20.75
CA PRO A 77 3.88 8.28 -19.36
C PRO A 77 5.33 8.73 -19.24
N GLU A 78 5.60 9.60 -18.28
CA GLU A 78 6.96 9.97 -17.88
C GLU A 78 7.50 8.90 -16.92
N GLU A 79 8.56 8.23 -17.34
CA GLU A 79 9.23 7.22 -16.52
C GLU A 79 10.21 7.89 -15.57
N LEU A 80 10.00 7.73 -14.26
CA LEU A 80 10.83 8.35 -13.23
C LEU A 80 12.04 7.48 -12.91
N PHE A 81 11.81 6.16 -12.88
CA PHE A 81 12.84 5.13 -12.87
C PHE A 81 12.21 3.79 -13.28
N ASN A 82 13.05 2.86 -13.72
CA ASN A 82 12.63 1.54 -14.20
C ASN A 82 13.71 0.49 -13.92
N MET A 83 14.28 0.58 -12.73
CA MET A 83 15.28 -0.32 -12.20
C MET A 83 14.92 -0.68 -10.77
N ALA A 84 15.17 -1.93 -10.38
CA ALA A 84 14.90 -2.42 -9.03
C ALA A 84 15.97 -2.00 -8.01
N GLU A 85 17.08 -1.45 -8.47
CA GLU A 85 18.20 -1.03 -7.64
C GLU A 85 18.54 0.44 -7.87
N ASP A 86 19.01 1.11 -6.83
CA ASP A 86 19.59 2.44 -6.96
C ASP A 86 21.02 2.39 -7.55
N TYR A 87 21.65 3.56 -7.69
CA TYR A 87 22.99 3.68 -8.25
C TYR A 87 24.09 3.03 -7.38
N GLU A 88 23.78 2.65 -6.13
CA GLU A 88 24.67 1.95 -5.20
C GLU A 88 24.40 0.43 -5.18
N GLY A 89 23.49 -0.06 -6.04
CA GLY A 89 23.12 -1.48 -6.11
C GLY A 89 22.21 -1.93 -4.96
N ARG A 90 21.53 -1.00 -4.27
CA ARG A 90 20.56 -1.34 -3.20
C ARG A 90 19.16 -1.45 -3.79
N LEU A 91 18.40 -2.46 -3.33
CA LEU A 91 17.00 -2.61 -3.73
C LEU A 91 16.17 -1.38 -3.35
N ILE A 92 15.46 -0.83 -4.33
CA ILE A 92 14.43 0.17 -4.11
C ILE A 92 13.19 -0.56 -3.61
N THR A 93 12.71 -0.21 -2.42
CA THR A 93 11.59 -0.89 -1.78
C THR A 93 10.42 0.05 -1.52
N ALA A 94 9.23 -0.53 -1.52
CA ALA A 94 8.00 0.12 -1.09
C ALA A 94 7.42 -0.62 0.12
N LEU A 95 7.03 0.14 1.14
CA LEU A 95 6.27 -0.33 2.29
C LEU A 95 4.78 0.01 2.09
N PRO A 96 3.91 -0.98 1.86
CA PRO A 96 2.47 -0.80 2.00
C PRO A 96 2.14 -0.60 3.49
N ASP A 97 1.75 0.61 3.86
CA ASP A 97 1.43 0.99 5.24
C ASP A 97 0.03 1.63 5.34
N THR A 98 -0.91 0.89 5.93
CA THR A 98 -2.26 1.38 6.20
C THR A 98 -2.33 2.41 7.34
N GLY A 99 -1.25 2.55 8.13
CA GLY A 99 -1.09 3.61 9.11
C GLY A 99 -0.76 4.97 8.50
N SER A 100 -0.31 4.99 7.24
CA SER A 100 0.11 6.19 6.53
C SER A 100 -1.03 6.80 5.71
N ARG A 101 -1.47 8.00 6.10
CA ARG A 101 -2.50 8.74 5.34
C ARG A 101 -2.04 9.19 3.96
N MET A 102 -0.75 9.50 3.83
CA MET A 102 -0.13 10.01 2.61
C MET A 102 0.86 8.99 2.06
N THR A 103 1.26 9.17 0.80
CA THR A 103 2.39 8.44 0.23
C THR A 103 3.68 9.22 0.48
N TYR A 104 4.68 8.55 1.04
CA TYR A 104 5.97 9.16 1.33
C TYR A 104 7.01 8.68 0.33
N LEU A 105 7.76 9.60 -0.24
CA LEU A 105 8.72 9.34 -1.31
C LEU A 105 10.11 9.81 -0.90
N PRO A 106 11.19 9.11 -1.30
CA PRO A 106 12.54 9.68 -1.29
C PRO A 106 12.56 11.06 -1.94
N GLN A 107 13.35 11.98 -1.37
CA GLN A 107 13.41 13.37 -1.82
C GLN A 107 13.54 13.53 -3.36
N PRO A 108 14.46 12.81 -4.06
CA PRO A 108 14.62 12.99 -5.50
C PRO A 108 13.36 12.58 -6.28
N LEU A 109 12.67 11.53 -5.83
CA LEU A 109 11.44 11.05 -6.46
C LEU A 109 10.26 12.00 -6.20
N TYR A 110 10.17 12.56 -4.99
CA TYR A 110 9.19 13.59 -4.66
C TYR A 110 9.34 14.82 -5.57
N GLU A 111 10.57 15.31 -5.72
CA GLU A 111 10.91 16.45 -6.58
C GLU A 111 10.64 16.14 -8.05
N ALA A 112 10.98 14.93 -8.52
CA ALA A 112 10.71 14.48 -9.88
C ALA A 112 9.20 14.49 -10.19
N ILE A 113 8.35 13.91 -9.33
CA ILE A 113 6.90 13.95 -9.52
C ILE A 113 6.36 15.39 -9.46
N LEU A 114 6.85 16.21 -8.52
CA LEU A 114 6.41 17.60 -8.40
C LEU A 114 6.76 18.40 -9.65
N SER A 115 7.92 18.15 -10.26
CA SER A 115 8.40 18.84 -11.46
C SER A 115 7.53 18.60 -12.70
N LEU A 116 6.71 17.54 -12.70
CA LEU A 116 5.71 17.29 -13.74
C LEU A 116 4.59 18.34 -13.75
N PHE A 117 4.48 19.15 -12.69
CA PHE A 117 3.48 20.19 -12.51
C PHE A 117 4.14 21.56 -12.56
N ASP A 118 4.30 22.09 -13.78
CA ASP A 118 5.00 23.36 -14.08
C ASP A 118 4.56 24.54 -13.22
N GLU A 119 3.29 24.61 -12.85
CA GLU A 119 2.70 25.69 -12.03
C GLU A 119 2.34 25.24 -10.61
N SER A 120 3.24 24.50 -9.98
CA SER A 120 3.11 24.16 -8.56
C SER A 120 3.26 25.42 -7.68
N ILE A 121 2.36 25.58 -6.73
CA ILE A 121 2.32 26.68 -5.77
C ILE A 121 2.69 26.13 -4.40
N GLN A 122 3.82 26.60 -3.85
CA GLN A 122 4.23 26.23 -2.51
C GLN A 122 3.34 26.91 -1.46
N LEU A 123 2.60 26.11 -0.70
CA LEU A 123 1.71 26.58 0.38
C LEU A 123 2.46 26.69 1.72
N SER A 124 3.38 25.76 1.96
CA SER A 124 4.28 25.73 3.11
C SER A 124 5.48 24.84 2.78
N GLU A 125 6.38 24.63 3.74
CA GLU A 125 7.44 23.62 3.60
C GLU A 125 6.84 22.27 3.19
N ASN A 126 7.34 21.71 2.07
CA ASN A 126 6.96 20.42 1.50
C ASN A 126 5.45 20.22 1.22
N ARG A 127 4.67 21.31 1.11
CA ARG A 127 3.25 21.26 0.74
C ARG A 127 3.01 22.16 -0.45
N TYR A 128 2.48 21.57 -1.51
CA TYR A 128 2.21 22.25 -2.76
C TYR A 128 0.74 22.09 -3.17
N ALA A 129 0.21 23.13 -3.80
CA ALA A 129 -0.95 23.01 -4.67
C ALA A 129 -0.43 22.86 -6.11
N VAL A 130 -1.03 21.96 -6.88
CA VAL A 130 -0.70 21.74 -8.29
C VAL A 130 -1.98 21.82 -9.11
N GLU A 131 -1.88 21.94 -10.43
CA GLU A 131 -3.04 21.81 -11.29
C GLU A 131 -3.67 20.42 -11.12
N CYS A 132 -4.99 20.37 -10.96
CA CYS A 132 -5.71 19.12 -10.79
C CYS A 132 -5.52 18.22 -12.03
N PRO A 133 -5.09 16.95 -11.86
CA PRO A 133 -4.89 16.06 -13.00
C PRO A 133 -6.23 15.69 -13.66
N THR A 134 -6.26 15.65 -14.99
CA THR A 134 -7.43 15.20 -15.76
C THR A 134 -7.22 13.75 -16.19
N ASN A 135 -7.79 12.79 -15.45
CA ASN A 135 -7.68 11.34 -15.70
C ASN A 135 -6.23 10.84 -15.80
N GLY A 136 -5.34 11.42 -15.00
CA GLY A 136 -3.96 10.96 -14.88
C GLY A 136 -3.83 9.64 -14.14
N THR A 137 -2.72 8.95 -14.35
CA THR A 137 -2.36 7.68 -13.71
C THR A 137 -0.94 7.75 -13.16
N ILE A 138 -0.71 7.13 -12.01
CA ILE A 138 0.62 6.74 -11.54
C ILE A 138 0.70 5.22 -11.54
N SER A 139 1.77 4.70 -12.11
CA SER A 139 2.03 3.27 -12.26
C SER A 139 3.18 2.88 -11.35
N PHE A 140 2.93 1.97 -10.40
CA PHE A 140 3.96 1.36 -9.56
C PHE A 140 4.33 0.02 -10.16
N LYS A 141 5.59 -0.16 -10.58
CA LYS A 141 6.08 -1.39 -11.18
C LYS A 141 6.68 -2.29 -10.10
N PHE A 142 6.30 -3.57 -10.11
CA PHE A 142 6.82 -4.60 -9.23
C PHE A 142 7.25 -5.80 -10.09
N GLY A 143 8.57 -5.94 -10.29
CA GLY A 143 9.12 -6.83 -11.31
C GLY A 143 8.66 -6.42 -12.71
N THR A 144 8.03 -7.35 -13.43
CA THR A 144 7.44 -7.21 -14.76
C THR A 144 6.02 -6.65 -14.76
N SER A 145 5.37 -6.63 -13.59
CA SER A 145 3.97 -6.26 -13.42
C SER A 145 3.82 -4.80 -12.98
N SER A 146 2.67 -4.19 -13.26
CA SER A 146 2.39 -2.78 -12.92
C SER A 146 1.02 -2.61 -12.27
N VAL A 147 0.99 -1.87 -11.17
CA VAL A 147 -0.24 -1.43 -10.51
C VAL A 147 -0.51 0.01 -10.92
N ASN A 148 -1.59 0.22 -11.68
CA ASN A 148 -1.99 1.53 -12.17
C ASN A 148 -3.05 2.13 -11.25
N VAL A 149 -2.78 3.35 -10.77
CA VAL A 149 -3.67 4.05 -9.84
C VAL A 149 -4.04 5.43 -10.40
N PRO A 150 -5.31 5.85 -10.31
CA PRO A 150 -5.70 7.22 -10.65
C PRO A 150 -4.90 8.26 -9.86
N LEU A 151 -4.31 9.22 -10.56
CA LEU A 151 -3.50 10.27 -9.94
C LEU A 151 -4.33 11.18 -9.02
N SER A 152 -5.65 11.24 -9.24
CA SER A 152 -6.63 11.93 -8.39
C SER A 152 -6.73 11.37 -6.97
N HIS A 153 -6.30 10.11 -6.73
CA HIS A 153 -6.25 9.56 -5.37
C HIS A 153 -5.09 10.15 -4.56
N PHE A 154 -4.02 10.59 -5.24
CA PHE A 154 -2.86 11.24 -4.62
C PHE A 154 -2.97 12.77 -4.68
N ILE A 155 -3.70 13.33 -5.63
CA ILE A 155 -3.80 14.78 -5.86
C ILE A 155 -5.27 15.18 -5.83
N THR A 156 -5.71 15.77 -4.71
CA THR A 156 -7.13 15.95 -4.38
C THR A 156 -7.52 17.40 -4.11
N ASP A 157 -8.75 17.77 -4.48
CA ASP A 157 -9.36 19.08 -4.22
C ASP A 157 -10.02 19.18 -2.82
N LYS A 158 -10.01 18.10 -2.03
CA LYS A 158 -10.75 17.99 -0.75
C LYS A 158 -10.06 18.64 0.45
N ASN A 159 -9.06 19.50 0.27
CA ASN A 159 -8.31 20.07 1.41
C ASN A 159 -8.77 21.48 1.80
N TRP A 160 -9.00 21.65 3.11
CA TRP A 160 -9.36 22.90 3.79
C TRP A 160 -8.32 24.02 3.72
N ALA A 161 -7.09 23.76 3.24
CA ALA A 161 -6.04 24.76 3.06
C ALA A 161 -6.15 25.52 1.72
N LEU A 162 -6.88 24.97 0.73
CA LEU A 162 -7.13 25.64 -0.56
C LEU A 162 -7.85 27.00 -0.49
N PRO A 163 -8.70 27.32 0.51
CA PRO A 163 -9.31 28.65 0.65
C PRO A 163 -8.32 29.80 0.81
N ARG A 164 -7.07 29.54 1.23
CA ARG A 164 -6.02 30.57 1.27
C ARG A 164 -5.25 30.70 -0.05
N LEU A 165 -5.42 29.75 -0.96
CA LEU A 165 -4.71 29.73 -2.23
C LEU A 165 -5.08 30.95 -3.09
N SER A 166 -6.33 31.42 -3.03
CA SER A 166 -6.78 32.60 -3.80
C SER A 166 -6.06 33.91 -3.41
N MET A 167 -5.36 33.94 -2.28
CA MET A 167 -4.55 35.08 -1.84
C MET A 167 -3.06 34.92 -2.22
N HIS A 168 -2.66 33.77 -2.77
CA HIS A 168 -1.28 33.50 -3.13
C HIS A 168 -0.89 34.27 -4.41
N PRO A 169 0.29 34.94 -4.48
CA PRO A 169 0.66 35.76 -5.63
C PRO A 169 0.72 35.01 -6.98
N GLN A 170 0.95 33.70 -6.95
CA GLN A 170 1.04 32.84 -8.14
C GLN A 170 -0.29 32.18 -8.52
N TYR A 171 -1.38 32.47 -7.81
CA TYR A 171 -2.68 31.88 -8.09
C TYR A 171 -3.30 32.43 -9.38
N ASP A 172 -3.67 31.54 -10.30
CA ASP A 172 -4.46 31.87 -11.48
C ASP A 172 -5.92 31.40 -11.30
N PRO A 173 -6.92 32.31 -11.23
CA PRO A 173 -8.33 31.94 -11.08
C PRO A 173 -8.90 31.15 -12.26
N ARG A 174 -8.20 31.06 -13.40
CA ARG A 174 -8.61 30.26 -14.56
C ARG A 174 -8.26 28.78 -14.43
N ARG A 175 -7.43 28.40 -13.45
CA ARG A 175 -6.98 27.03 -13.22
C ARG A 175 -7.65 26.41 -12.00
N LYS A 176 -7.88 25.10 -12.05
CA LYS A 176 -8.33 24.32 -10.90
C LYS A 176 -7.11 23.72 -10.20
N TYR A 177 -6.89 24.10 -8.95
CA TYR A 177 -5.78 23.60 -8.15
C TYR A 177 -6.25 22.51 -7.17
N CYS A 178 -5.41 21.50 -7.01
CA CYS A 178 -5.55 20.38 -6.09
C CYS A 178 -4.32 20.33 -5.18
N MET A 179 -4.47 19.76 -3.99
CA MET A 179 -3.33 19.57 -3.11
C MET A 179 -2.48 18.39 -3.58
N PHE A 180 -1.17 18.59 -3.65
CA PHE A 180 -0.19 17.55 -3.92
C PHE A 180 -0.05 16.63 -2.70
N GLY A 181 -0.59 15.41 -2.77
CA GLY A 181 -0.70 14.50 -1.63
C GLY A 181 0.46 13.52 -1.44
N PHE A 182 1.60 13.78 -2.08
CA PHE A 182 2.86 13.13 -1.74
C PHE A 182 3.59 13.93 -0.66
N MET A 183 4.40 13.24 0.13
CA MET A 183 5.28 13.88 1.12
C MET A 183 6.72 13.39 0.91
N PRO A 184 7.73 14.26 1.02
CA PRO A 184 9.10 13.81 0.99
C PRO A 184 9.46 13.10 2.30
N ARG A 185 10.47 12.24 2.23
CA ARG A 185 11.12 11.64 3.40
C ARG A 185 12.60 11.41 3.15
N ALA A 186 13.35 11.28 4.23
CA ALA A 186 14.72 10.79 4.19
C ALA A 186 14.76 9.27 3.90
N GLY A 187 15.87 8.84 3.28
CA GLY A 187 16.10 7.47 2.85
C GLY A 187 15.65 7.20 1.42
N ASP A 188 15.78 5.94 1.03
CA ASP A 188 15.56 5.35 -0.30
C ASP A 188 14.20 4.66 -0.46
N LYS A 189 13.47 4.50 0.64
CA LYS A 189 12.24 3.72 0.70
C LYS A 189 10.97 4.52 0.42
N VAL A 190 10.09 3.97 -0.40
CA VAL A 190 8.73 4.48 -0.64
C VAL A 190 7.78 3.95 0.44
N VAL A 191 6.83 4.76 0.91
CA VAL A 191 5.71 4.31 1.75
C VAL A 191 4.41 4.52 0.99
N LEU A 192 3.69 3.44 0.72
CA LEU A 192 2.42 3.44 0.03
C LEU A 192 1.29 3.52 1.06
N GLY A 193 0.68 4.71 1.16
CA GLY A 193 -0.36 5.01 2.13
C GLY A 193 -1.78 4.80 1.61
N HIS A 194 -2.76 5.47 2.24
CA HIS A 194 -4.19 5.33 1.95
C HIS A 194 -4.55 5.51 0.47
N ALA A 195 -3.90 6.43 -0.24
CA ALA A 195 -4.15 6.63 -1.67
C ALA A 195 -3.88 5.35 -2.50
N PHE A 196 -2.82 4.61 -2.16
CA PHE A 196 -2.54 3.31 -2.78
C PHE A 196 -3.61 2.28 -2.38
N PHE A 197 -3.83 2.08 -1.07
CA PHE A 197 -4.78 1.07 -0.56
C PHE A 197 -6.25 1.29 -0.94
N ARG A 198 -6.67 2.52 -1.22
CA ARG A 198 -8.01 2.78 -1.76
C ARG A 198 -8.15 2.28 -3.19
N SER A 199 -7.05 2.25 -3.93
CA SER A 199 -7.02 1.91 -5.36
C SER A 199 -6.90 0.43 -5.64
N VAL A 200 -6.43 -0.33 -4.65
CA VAL A 200 -6.17 -1.76 -4.78
C VAL A 200 -6.79 -2.55 -3.65
N TYR A 201 -7.21 -3.77 -3.98
CA TYR A 201 -7.46 -4.82 -3.02
C TYR A 201 -6.13 -5.48 -2.67
N THR A 202 -5.81 -5.60 -1.38
CA THR A 202 -4.49 -6.08 -0.93
C THR A 202 -4.62 -7.32 -0.07
N VAL A 203 -3.81 -8.34 -0.30
CA VAL A 203 -3.80 -9.58 0.50
C VAL A 203 -2.38 -9.81 1.00
N PHE A 204 -2.21 -9.88 2.31
CA PHE A 204 -0.95 -10.18 2.97
C PHE A 204 -0.95 -11.66 3.33
N ASP A 205 -0.12 -12.44 2.63
CA ASP A 205 0.01 -13.88 2.83
C ASP A 205 1.34 -14.16 3.54
N LEU A 206 1.26 -14.25 4.88
CA LEU A 206 2.42 -14.45 5.76
C LEU A 206 2.95 -15.87 5.70
N ASP A 207 2.14 -16.84 5.26
CA ASP A 207 2.60 -18.21 5.05
C ASP A 207 3.43 -18.34 3.78
N MET A 208 3.29 -17.43 2.81
CA MET A 208 4.05 -17.46 1.55
C MET A 208 4.97 -16.24 1.39
N MET A 209 5.07 -15.41 2.43
CA MET A 209 5.86 -14.19 2.50
C MET A 209 5.65 -13.29 1.28
N GLN A 210 4.38 -13.00 0.97
CA GLN A 210 4.02 -12.22 -0.21
C GLN A 210 2.86 -11.25 0.04
N LEU A 211 2.89 -10.15 -0.70
CA LEU A 211 1.77 -9.26 -0.92
C LEU A 211 1.09 -9.64 -2.23
N LEU A 212 -0.23 -9.74 -2.24
CA LEU A 212 -1.00 -9.79 -3.47
C LEU A 212 -1.82 -8.52 -3.65
N VAL A 213 -1.90 -8.02 -4.87
CA VAL A 213 -2.67 -6.82 -5.19
C VAL A 213 -3.47 -6.97 -6.48
N ALA A 214 -4.63 -6.36 -6.52
CA ALA A 214 -5.47 -6.23 -7.71
C ALA A 214 -6.18 -4.88 -7.68
N PRO A 215 -6.59 -4.31 -8.83
CA PRO A 215 -7.43 -3.11 -8.84
C PRO A 215 -8.69 -3.32 -7.99
N ALA A 216 -9.00 -2.35 -7.13
CA ALA A 216 -10.18 -2.41 -6.29
C ALA A 216 -11.48 -2.19 -7.09
N VAL A 217 -12.54 -2.88 -6.68
CA VAL A 217 -13.91 -2.65 -7.14
C VAL A 217 -14.70 -2.04 -5.99
N TYR A 218 -15.25 -0.85 -6.20
CA TYR A 218 -16.09 -0.17 -5.22
C TYR A 218 -17.53 -0.67 -5.33
N THR A 219 -17.92 -1.58 -4.44
CA THR A 219 -19.24 -2.20 -4.48
C THR A 219 -19.70 -2.64 -3.10
N ALA A 220 -21.03 -2.65 -2.91
CA ALA A 220 -21.67 -3.26 -1.75
C ALA A 220 -21.76 -4.79 -1.87
N ASN A 221 -21.64 -5.35 -3.08
CA ASN A 221 -21.67 -6.80 -3.30
C ASN A 221 -20.51 -7.49 -2.58
N SER A 222 -20.73 -8.71 -2.11
CA SER A 222 -19.72 -9.50 -1.40
C SER A 222 -19.81 -10.97 -1.81
N ASN A 223 -18.66 -11.59 -2.02
CA ASN A 223 -18.50 -13.02 -2.25
C ASN A 223 -17.22 -13.50 -1.53
N ILE A 224 -17.35 -13.77 -0.23
CA ILE A 224 -16.22 -14.17 0.63
C ILE A 224 -15.89 -15.65 0.42
N GLU A 225 -14.61 -15.91 0.16
CA GLU A 225 -14.05 -17.24 -0.02
C GLU A 225 -12.89 -17.45 0.95
N LEU A 226 -12.92 -18.57 1.69
CA LEU A 226 -11.84 -18.95 2.61
C LEU A 226 -10.59 -19.33 1.82
N ILE A 227 -9.42 -18.93 2.31
CA ILE A 227 -8.12 -19.34 1.79
C ILE A 227 -7.64 -20.53 2.61
N THR A 228 -7.52 -21.66 1.93
CA THR A 228 -7.13 -22.97 2.46
C THR A 228 -5.83 -23.43 1.79
N LEU A 229 -5.31 -24.59 2.21
CA LEU A 229 -4.20 -25.24 1.52
C LEU A 229 -4.59 -25.79 0.14
N ALA A 230 -5.88 -26.00 -0.12
CA ALA A 230 -6.39 -26.61 -1.35
C ALA A 230 -6.74 -25.58 -2.45
N ASN A 231 -6.94 -24.30 -2.11
CA ASN A 231 -7.28 -23.23 -3.05
C ASN A 231 -6.27 -22.06 -2.96
N ASN A 232 -5.18 -22.19 -3.72
CA ASN A 232 -4.20 -21.11 -3.81
C ASN A 232 -4.69 -20.11 -4.87
N PHE A 233 -5.33 -19.02 -4.45
CA PHE A 233 -5.81 -17.92 -5.31
C PHE A 233 -4.68 -17.13 -6.03
N VAL A 234 -3.48 -17.69 -6.09
CA VAL A 234 -2.30 -17.12 -6.74
C VAL A 234 -2.39 -17.42 -8.24
N SER A 235 -2.79 -16.43 -9.02
CA SER A 235 -2.90 -16.60 -10.48
C SER A 235 -1.58 -16.39 -11.23
N VAL A 236 -0.62 -15.63 -10.70
CA VAL A 236 0.70 -15.41 -11.33
C VAL A 236 1.76 -15.08 -10.26
N PRO A 237 2.83 -15.86 -10.08
CA PRO A 237 4.02 -15.39 -9.39
C PRO A 237 4.67 -14.31 -10.25
N ASP A 238 4.62 -13.06 -9.82
CA ASP A 238 5.42 -11.98 -10.39
C ASP A 238 6.33 -11.40 -9.30
N GLY A 239 7.40 -10.71 -9.74
CA GLY A 239 8.48 -10.27 -8.86
C GLY A 239 9.77 -11.08 -8.99
N VAL A 240 9.85 -12.03 -9.92
CA VAL A 240 11.14 -12.56 -10.38
C VAL A 240 11.74 -11.51 -11.33
N LEU A 241 12.86 -10.90 -10.93
CA LEU A 241 13.63 -10.02 -11.82
C LEU A 241 14.17 -10.89 -12.96
N GLU A 242 13.92 -10.53 -14.23
CA GLU A 242 14.28 -11.36 -15.39
C GLU A 242 15.79 -11.49 -15.65
N ASP A 243 16.64 -10.81 -14.89
CA ASP A 243 18.08 -10.79 -15.17
C ASP A 243 18.84 -11.84 -14.36
N GLY A 244 19.27 -12.91 -15.05
CA GLY A 244 20.00 -14.06 -14.50
C GLY A 244 21.42 -13.77 -13.99
N ASN A 245 21.72 -12.52 -13.67
CA ASN A 245 22.96 -12.05 -13.03
C ASN A 245 22.72 -11.31 -11.71
N LEU A 246 21.46 -11.13 -11.30
CA LEU A 246 21.14 -10.69 -9.95
C LEU A 246 21.29 -11.89 -9.02
N ALA A 247 21.97 -11.72 -7.88
CA ALA A 247 21.78 -12.64 -6.77
C ALA A 247 20.27 -12.65 -6.54
N SER A 248 19.59 -13.79 -6.79
CA SER A 248 18.17 -13.87 -6.51
C SER A 248 17.99 -13.37 -5.09
N PRO A 249 17.16 -12.36 -4.80
CA PRO A 249 16.90 -12.00 -3.42
C PRO A 249 16.50 -13.31 -2.73
N GLU A 250 17.30 -13.73 -1.74
CA GLU A 250 17.06 -15.00 -1.06
C GLU A 250 15.66 -14.92 -0.46
N MET A 251 14.77 -15.71 -1.02
CA MET A 251 13.35 -15.68 -0.76
C MET A 251 13.13 -16.16 0.67
N LEU A 252 12.41 -15.38 1.46
CA LEU A 252 12.17 -15.71 2.87
C LEU A 252 11.45 -17.07 2.99
N ASP A 253 12.01 -17.92 3.85
CA ASP A 253 11.41 -19.15 4.32
C ASP A 253 10.49 -18.84 5.52
N PRO A 254 9.16 -18.94 5.36
CA PRO A 254 8.19 -18.64 6.41
C PRO A 254 8.35 -19.49 7.68
N SER A 255 9.03 -20.64 7.61
CA SER A 255 9.26 -21.52 8.76
C SER A 255 10.46 -21.11 9.63
N VAL A 256 11.37 -20.30 9.09
CA VAL A 256 12.62 -19.88 9.74
C VAL A 256 12.66 -18.37 9.98
N ASP A 257 12.06 -17.59 9.08
CA ASP A 257 12.23 -16.14 9.00
C ASP A 257 11.08 -15.33 9.62
N PHE A 258 10.15 -16.01 10.29
CA PHE A 258 9.20 -15.35 11.17
C PHE A 258 9.66 -15.53 12.63
N ILE A 259 10.28 -14.50 13.23
CA ILE A 259 10.58 -14.50 14.66
C ILE A 259 9.42 -13.80 15.39
N PRO A 260 8.59 -14.54 16.14
CA PRO A 260 7.68 -13.93 17.10
C PRO A 260 8.52 -13.46 18.29
N ASP A 261 8.80 -12.15 18.37
CA ASP A 261 9.43 -11.57 19.56
C ASP A 261 8.40 -11.53 20.70
N THR A 262 8.20 -12.66 21.38
CA THR A 262 7.21 -12.84 22.47
C THR A 262 7.79 -12.62 23.86
N SER A 263 9.01 -12.10 24.00
CA SER A 263 9.64 -11.94 25.32
C SER A 263 10.01 -10.49 25.64
N SER A 264 9.01 -9.63 25.80
CA SER A 264 9.05 -8.62 26.88
C SER A 264 7.66 -8.04 27.19
N SER A 265 7.02 -8.68 28.18
CA SER A 265 6.18 -8.07 29.22
C SER A 265 5.44 -6.77 28.87
N PHE A 266 4.12 -6.79 28.68
CA PHE A 266 3.17 -5.80 29.23
C PHE A 266 1.70 -6.24 29.07
N TYR A 267 0.98 -6.22 30.21
CA TYR A 267 -0.47 -6.30 30.44
C TYR A 267 -1.24 -7.59 30.07
N LYS A 268 -1.52 -8.41 31.10
CA LYS A 268 -2.63 -9.39 31.09
C LYS A 268 -3.97 -8.63 31.15
N LEU A 269 -4.89 -8.94 30.24
CA LEU A 269 -6.32 -8.68 30.43
C LEU A 269 -7.07 -10.01 30.62
N PRO A 270 -8.12 -10.04 31.47
CA PRO A 270 -8.83 -11.26 31.82
C PRO A 270 -9.76 -11.71 30.69
N TYR A 271 -9.71 -12.99 30.37
CA TYR A 271 -10.63 -13.68 29.46
C TYR A 271 -12.08 -13.59 29.94
N ALA A 272 -13.01 -13.33 29.01
CA ALA A 272 -14.43 -13.63 29.16
C ALA A 272 -14.95 -14.32 27.90
N ASN A 273 -15.77 -15.35 28.12
CA ASN A 273 -16.12 -16.44 27.21
C ASN A 273 -16.92 -16.07 25.95
N GLY A 274 -16.63 -16.80 24.86
CA GLY A 274 -17.63 -17.48 24.03
C GLY A 274 -18.59 -16.61 23.22
N GLY A 275 -18.15 -16.20 22.01
CA GLY A 275 -19.00 -15.71 20.94
C GLY A 275 -18.19 -15.44 19.68
N THR A 276 -18.66 -15.88 18.52
CA THR A 276 -18.09 -15.54 17.20
C THR A 276 -18.07 -14.02 17.01
N PRO A 277 -16.92 -13.37 16.81
CA PRO A 277 -16.87 -11.93 16.65
C PRO A 277 -17.15 -11.56 15.19
N SER A 278 -18.41 -11.21 14.89
CA SER A 278 -18.69 -10.27 13.81
C SER A 278 -18.90 -8.90 14.45
N GLN A 279 -18.05 -7.93 14.10
CA GLN A 279 -18.24 -6.55 14.52
C GLN A 279 -18.70 -5.73 13.33
N HIS A 280 -19.97 -5.31 13.35
CA HIS A 280 -20.45 -4.21 12.53
C HIS A 280 -19.96 -2.90 13.15
N LEU A 281 -19.08 -2.19 12.43
CA LEU A 281 -18.46 -0.97 12.89
C LEU A 281 -19.24 0.26 12.40
N THR A 282 -19.86 1.01 13.31
CA THR A 282 -20.45 2.32 13.02
C THR A 282 -19.52 3.43 13.51
N GLY A 283 -19.06 4.29 12.61
CA GLY A 283 -18.44 5.59 12.90
C GLY A 283 -16.90 5.61 12.94
N GLY A 284 -16.30 6.30 11.96
CA GLY A 284 -14.89 6.72 11.99
C GLY A 284 -13.86 5.68 11.54
N ALA A 285 -14.11 4.95 10.45
CA ALA A 285 -13.29 3.80 10.03
C ALA A 285 -11.83 4.11 9.66
N LEU A 286 -11.46 5.34 9.28
CA LEU A 286 -10.08 5.62 8.81
C LEU A 286 -9.06 5.77 9.95
N GLY A 287 -9.50 6.18 11.15
CA GLY A 287 -8.66 6.18 12.35
C GLY A 287 -8.57 4.80 12.99
N GLN A 288 -9.64 4.02 12.86
CA GLN A 288 -9.75 2.71 13.50
C GLN A 288 -9.14 1.58 12.68
N ILE A 289 -9.05 1.66 11.34
CA ILE A 289 -8.33 0.65 10.53
C ILE A 289 -6.81 0.76 10.71
N ALA A 290 -6.26 1.97 10.86
CA ALA A 290 -4.85 2.18 11.23
C ALA A 290 -4.56 1.68 12.65
N GLN A 291 -5.49 1.88 13.59
CA GLN A 291 -5.42 1.23 14.91
C GLN A 291 -5.64 -0.28 14.82
N LEU A 292 -6.42 -0.78 13.86
CA LEU A 292 -6.67 -2.20 13.70
C LEU A 292 -5.48 -2.95 13.12
N LEU A 293 -4.65 -2.34 12.26
CA LEU A 293 -3.37 -2.94 11.84
C LEU A 293 -2.29 -2.85 12.92
N LEU A 294 -2.31 -1.80 13.75
CA LEU A 294 -1.60 -1.81 15.03
C LEU A 294 -2.15 -2.91 15.94
N VAL A 295 -3.45 -3.24 15.91
CA VAL A 295 -4.09 -4.34 16.66
C VAL A 295 -3.84 -5.71 16.01
N VAL A 296 -3.63 -5.84 14.71
CA VAL A 296 -3.18 -7.10 14.07
C VAL A 296 -1.75 -7.41 14.50
N LEU A 297 -0.91 -6.37 14.65
CA LEU A 297 0.40 -6.44 15.31
C LEU A 297 0.31 -6.57 16.85
N TRP A 298 -0.86 -6.33 17.45
CA TRP A 298 -1.10 -6.41 18.90
C TRP A 298 -1.77 -7.73 19.33
N LEU A 299 -2.54 -8.37 18.45
CA LEU A 299 -3.16 -9.69 18.63
C LEU A 299 -2.19 -10.83 18.30
N SER A 300 -1.01 -10.50 17.76
CA SER A 300 0.18 -11.36 17.74
C SER A 300 1.08 -11.18 18.98
N ARG A 301 0.56 -10.61 20.07
CA ARG A 301 1.21 -10.59 21.40
C ARG A 301 0.67 -11.70 22.30
#